data_AF-A0A924CAP0-F1
#
_entry.id   AF-A0A924CAP0-F1
#
_cell.length_a   1.000
_cell.length_b   1.000
_cell.length_c   1.000
_cell.angle_alpha   90.00
_cell.angle_beta   90.00
_cell.angle_gamma   90.00
#
_symmetry.space_group_name_H-M   'P 1'
#
loop_
_entity.id
_entity.type
_entity.pdbx_description
1 polymer ?
#
loop_
_entity_poly.entity_id
_entity_poly.type
_entity_poly.pdbx_seq_one_letter_code
_entity_poly.pdbx_strand_id
1 'polypeptide(L)'
;MGLMPLAVAPGVAICIFIYLKDKYNREPLGLLLVSFILGMFSIIPAIMLQLLSHTSLESLAGKTIAQVAIFAFLIVGVSEEGRKYIMIRLFAYRRKAFDEPFDGIVYVVMVGMGFATLENIGYVLQHGMGTGILRMFLSVPAHATFAILMGYHLGLAKFDAANRKKYLFLAVFWPVTFHGT
;
A
#
# COMPACT_ATOMS: atom_id res chain seq x y z
N MET A 1 1.84 19.19 20.88
CA MET A 1 2.08 18.90 19.44
C MET A 1 0.90 18.09 18.93
N GLY A 2 0.30 18.44 17.80
CA GLY A 2 -0.84 17.69 17.24
C GLY A 2 -0.43 16.28 16.82
N LEU A 3 -1.32 15.31 16.96
CA LEU A 3 -1.12 13.93 16.53
C LEU A 3 -1.23 13.76 15.01
N MET A 4 -2.03 14.61 14.36
CA MET A 4 -2.31 14.54 12.91
C MET A 4 -1.08 14.70 12.01
N PRO A 5 -0.13 15.64 12.29
CA PRO A 5 1.12 15.72 11.52
C PRO A 5 1.92 14.42 11.50
N LEU A 6 2.00 13.69 12.62
CA LEU A 6 2.73 12.41 12.67
C LEU A 6 2.06 11.34 11.79
N ALA A 7 0.73 11.41 11.68
CA ALA A 7 -0.03 10.47 10.87
C ALA A 7 0.09 10.75 9.36
N VAL A 8 0.01 12.03 8.98
CA VAL A 8 -0.16 12.47 7.57
C VAL A 8 1.16 12.85 6.89
N ALA A 9 2.08 13.51 7.61
CA ALA A 9 3.31 14.04 7.03
C ALA A 9 4.18 13.00 6.29
N PRO A 10 4.44 11.78 6.83
CA PRO A 10 5.28 10.82 6.13
C PRO A 10 4.66 10.34 4.81
N GLY A 11 3.34 10.10 4.78
CA GLY A 11 2.65 9.69 3.55
C GLY A 11 2.72 10.77 2.47
N VAL A 12 2.46 12.03 2.85
CA VAL A 12 2.57 13.18 1.93
C VAL A 12 4.01 13.38 1.46
N ALA A 13 4.99 13.28 2.36
CA ALA A 13 6.40 13.44 2.01
C ALA A 13 6.86 12.40 0.97
N ILE A 14 6.44 11.14 1.12
CA ILE A 14 6.75 10.07 0.16
C ILE A 14 6.06 10.31 -1.19
N CYS A 15 4.77 10.72 -1.19
CA CYS A 15 4.08 11.09 -2.42
C CYS A 15 4.81 12.20 -3.18
N ILE A 16 5.21 13.26 -2.46
CA ILE A 16 5.97 14.37 -3.05
C ILE A 16 7.31 13.87 -3.58
N PHE A 17 8.04 13.06 -2.81
CA PHE A 17 9.33 12.51 -3.22
C PHE A 17 9.22 11.73 -4.54
N ILE A 18 8.25 10.81 -4.65
CA ILE A 18 8.04 10.03 -5.87
C ILE A 18 7.58 10.90 -7.04
N TYR A 19 6.68 11.86 -6.81
CA TYR A 19 6.27 12.82 -7.84
C TYR A 19 7.44 13.66 -8.36
N LEU A 20 8.40 14.02 -7.50
CA LEU A 20 9.61 14.73 -7.92
C LEU A 20 10.60 13.85 -8.70
N LYS A 21 10.54 12.52 -8.54
CA LYS A 21 11.34 11.56 -9.31
C LYS A 21 10.77 11.30 -10.70
N ASP A 22 9.47 11.52 -10.87
CA ASP A 22 8.84 11.58 -12.18
C ASP A 22 9.23 12.89 -12.90
N LYS A 23 10.36 12.83 -13.63
CA LYS A 23 11.00 14.01 -14.22
C LYS A 23 10.62 14.23 -15.68
N TYR A 24 10.48 13.15 -16.45
CA TYR A 24 10.42 13.21 -17.91
C TYR A 24 8.98 13.16 -18.43
N ASN A 25 8.10 12.36 -17.83
CA ASN A 25 6.70 12.25 -18.23
C ASN A 25 5.76 12.34 -17.02
N ARG A 26 5.55 13.56 -16.53
CA ARG A 26 4.85 13.76 -15.27
C ARG A 26 3.39 13.35 -15.31
N GLU A 27 3.01 12.51 -14.37
CA GLU A 27 1.63 12.09 -14.25
C GLU A 27 0.68 13.23 -13.83
N PRO A 28 -0.55 13.30 -14.38
CA PRO A 28 -1.51 14.33 -14.03
C PRO A 28 -1.87 14.28 -12.53
N LEU A 29 -1.71 15.42 -11.84
CA LEU A 29 -1.98 15.53 -10.39
C LEU A 29 -3.38 15.01 -9.99
N GLY A 30 -4.40 15.22 -10.84
CA GLY A 30 -5.75 14.71 -10.59
C GLY A 30 -5.81 13.17 -10.52
N LEU A 31 -5.05 12.47 -11.37
CA LEU A 31 -5.01 11.00 -11.34
C LEU A 31 -4.24 10.49 -10.12
N LEU A 32 -3.19 11.21 -9.70
CA LEU A 32 -2.43 10.92 -8.48
C LEU A 32 -3.30 11.11 -7.23
N LEU A 33 -4.06 12.21 -7.15
CA LEU A 33 -5.00 12.47 -6.05
C LEU A 33 -6.11 11.42 -5.98
N VAL A 34 -6.71 11.04 -7.11
CA VAL A 34 -7.71 9.97 -7.13
C VAL A 34 -7.10 8.65 -6.70
N SER A 35 -5.87 8.34 -7.12
CA SER A 35 -5.16 7.14 -6.70
C SER A 35 -4.92 7.13 -5.19
N PHE A 36 -4.50 8.25 -4.60
CA PHE A 36 -4.38 8.39 -3.14
C PHE A 36 -5.71 8.14 -2.42
N ILE A 37 -6.80 8.74 -2.90
CA ILE A 37 -8.14 8.56 -2.33
C ILE A 37 -8.61 7.10 -2.45
N LEU A 38 -8.37 6.44 -3.59
CA LEU A 38 -8.64 5.00 -3.74
C LEU A 38 -7.82 4.16 -2.75
N GLY A 39 -6.59 4.58 -2.47
CA GLY A 39 -5.76 4.04 -1.38
C GLY A 39 -6.46 4.10 -0.03
N MET A 40 -6.96 5.27 0.35
CA MET A 40 -7.74 5.45 1.58
C MET A 40 -8.96 4.52 1.61
N PHE A 41 -9.74 4.45 0.53
CA PHE A 41 -10.92 3.58 0.48
C PHE A 41 -10.58 2.08 0.48
N SER A 42 -9.39 1.69 0.03
CA SER A 42 -8.99 0.28 0.00
C SER A 42 -8.78 -0.33 1.38
N ILE A 43 -8.68 0.48 2.44
CA ILE A 43 -8.65 0.01 3.83
C ILE A 43 -9.96 -0.68 4.24
N ILE A 44 -11.11 -0.18 3.78
CA ILE A 44 -12.43 -0.67 4.20
C ILE A 44 -12.60 -2.16 3.86
N PRO A 45 -12.44 -2.58 2.59
CA PRO A 45 -12.57 -4.00 2.25
C PRO A 45 -11.38 -4.85 2.73
N ALA A 46 -10.26 -4.25 3.17
CA ALA A 46 -9.18 -4.98 3.85
C ALA A 46 -9.58 -5.31 5.28
N ILE A 47 -10.02 -4.31 6.06
CA ILE A 47 -10.54 -4.48 7.43
C ILE A 47 -11.72 -5.46 7.44
N MET A 48 -12.65 -5.38 6.49
CA MET A 48 -13.76 -6.34 6.44
C MET A 48 -13.29 -7.80 6.30
N LEU A 49 -12.27 -8.07 5.48
CA LEU A 49 -11.69 -9.42 5.38
C LEU A 49 -11.00 -9.85 6.67
N GLN A 50 -10.30 -8.93 7.32
CA GLN A 50 -9.63 -9.19 8.61
C GLN A 50 -10.66 -9.50 9.71
N LEU A 51 -11.77 -8.76 9.77
CA LEU A 51 -12.85 -9.02 10.74
C LEU A 51 -13.55 -10.37 10.51
N LEU A 52 -13.79 -10.75 9.25
CA LEU A 52 -14.37 -12.07 8.90
C LEU A 52 -13.45 -13.25 9.26
N SER A 53 -12.14 -13.02 9.39
CA SER A 53 -11.20 -14.06 9.79
C SER A 53 -11.31 -14.43 11.28
N HIS A 54 -12.19 -13.76 12.05
CA HIS A 54 -12.43 -13.97 13.49
C HIS A 54 -11.16 -13.97 14.35
N THR A 55 -10.06 -13.40 13.85
CA THR A 55 -8.77 -13.41 14.52
C THR A 55 -8.41 -11.98 14.90
N SER A 56 -8.74 -11.56 16.12
CA SER A 56 -8.32 -10.27 16.67
C SER A 56 -6.88 -10.33 17.20
N LEU A 57 -6.23 -9.18 17.35
CA LEU A 57 -4.89 -9.09 17.96
C LEU A 57 -4.88 -9.66 19.40
N GLU A 58 -5.97 -9.47 20.14
CA GLU A 58 -6.18 -10.06 21.48
C GLU A 58 -6.35 -11.59 21.42
N SER A 59 -6.92 -12.11 20.34
CA SER A 59 -7.01 -13.57 20.07
C SER A 59 -5.66 -14.20 19.71
N LEU A 60 -4.63 -13.42 19.34
CA LEU A 60 -3.29 -13.95 19.04
C LEU A 60 -2.50 -14.29 20.31
N ALA A 61 -2.93 -13.83 21.49
CA ALA A 61 -2.33 -14.21 22.76
C ALA A 61 -2.44 -15.74 22.97
N GLY A 62 -1.31 -16.42 23.10
CA GLY A 62 -1.23 -17.88 23.23
C GLY A 62 -1.17 -18.65 21.90
N LYS A 63 -1.12 -17.98 20.75
CA LYS A 63 -0.90 -18.62 19.45
C LYS A 63 0.57 -18.93 19.20
N THR A 64 0.83 -19.96 18.39
CA THR A 64 2.19 -20.32 17.98
C THR A 64 2.75 -19.30 16.98
N ILE A 65 4.08 -19.22 16.86
CA ILE A 65 4.74 -18.38 15.85
C ILE A 65 4.20 -18.67 14.44
N ALA A 66 3.96 -19.95 14.13
CA ALA A 66 3.39 -20.36 12.85
C ALA A 66 1.97 -19.78 12.62
N GLN A 67 1.12 -19.75 13.65
CA GLN A 67 -0.23 -19.17 13.55
C GLN A 67 -0.19 -17.65 13.38
N VAL A 68 0.70 -16.96 14.10
CA VAL A 68 0.91 -15.51 13.94
C VAL A 68 1.44 -15.19 12.53
N ALA A 69 2.40 -15.97 12.03
CA ALA A 69 2.91 -15.81 10.67
C ALA A 69 1.81 -16.07 9.62
N ILE A 70 1.03 -17.14 9.75
CA ILE A 70 -0.10 -17.39 8.83
C ILE A 70 -1.06 -16.20 8.80
N PHE A 71 -1.40 -15.65 9.97
CA PHE A 71 -2.28 -14.48 10.04
C PHE A 71 -1.65 -13.24 9.39
N ALA A 72 -0.39 -12.91 9.73
CA ALA A 72 0.30 -11.73 9.20
C ALA A 72 0.49 -11.79 7.67
N PHE A 73 0.95 -12.93 7.15
CA PHE A 73 1.20 -13.09 5.72
C PHE A 73 -0.07 -13.31 4.90
N LEU A 74 -0.93 -14.25 5.31
CA LEU A 74 -2.04 -14.71 4.47
C LEU A 74 -3.35 -13.96 4.71
N ILE A 75 -3.57 -13.41 5.90
CA ILE A 75 -4.79 -12.64 6.18
C ILE A 75 -4.50 -11.15 6.02
N VAL A 76 -3.58 -10.60 6.80
CA VAL A 76 -3.28 -9.16 6.78
C VAL A 76 -2.62 -8.78 5.45
N GLY A 77 -1.44 -9.33 5.13
CA GLY A 77 -0.69 -8.97 3.93
C GLY A 77 -1.49 -9.14 2.63
N VAL A 78 -2.15 -10.29 2.43
CA VAL A 78 -3.01 -10.53 1.26
C VAL A 78 -4.19 -9.57 1.22
N SER A 79 -4.84 -9.29 2.36
CA SER A 79 -5.96 -8.36 2.38
C SER A 79 -5.51 -6.96 1.98
N GLU A 80 -4.44 -6.43 2.56
CA GLU A 80 -4.04 -5.04 2.34
C GLU A 80 -3.45 -4.83 0.95
N GLU A 81 -2.45 -5.64 0.59
CA GLU A 81 -1.79 -5.50 -0.70
C GLU A 81 -2.71 -5.94 -1.85
N GLY A 82 -3.56 -6.95 -1.62
CA GLY A 82 -4.57 -7.36 -2.60
C GLY A 82 -5.59 -6.25 -2.89
N ARG A 83 -6.04 -5.51 -1.89
CA ARG A 83 -6.99 -4.39 -2.10
C ARG A 83 -6.34 -3.20 -2.81
N LYS A 84 -5.10 -2.85 -2.48
CA LYS A 84 -4.32 -1.82 -3.20
C LYS A 84 -4.14 -2.20 -4.68
N TYR A 85 -3.75 -3.45 -4.93
CA TYR A 85 -3.59 -3.99 -6.28
C TYR A 85 -4.90 -3.88 -7.09
N ILE A 86 -6.04 -4.26 -6.50
CA ILE A 86 -7.35 -4.16 -7.15
C ILE A 86 -7.66 -2.70 -7.53
N MET A 87 -7.46 -1.75 -6.61
CA MET A 87 -7.74 -0.33 -6.90
C MET A 87 -6.95 0.19 -8.12
N ILE A 88 -5.65 -0.14 -8.18
CA ILE A 88 -4.80 0.27 -9.30
C ILE A 88 -5.23 -0.40 -10.60
N ARG A 89 -5.49 -1.71 -10.58
CA ARG A 89 -5.93 -2.48 -11.76
C ARG A 89 -7.27 -2.00 -12.31
N LEU A 90 -8.15 -1.51 -11.45
CA LEU A 90 -9.46 -1.00 -11.84
C LEU A 90 -9.41 0.45 -12.36
N PHE A 91 -8.48 1.27 -11.86
CA PHE A 91 -8.38 2.69 -12.19
C PHE A 91 -7.15 3.04 -13.04
N ALA A 92 -6.01 3.34 -12.41
CA ALA A 92 -4.84 3.95 -13.06
C ALA A 92 -4.27 3.06 -14.18
N TYR A 93 -4.25 1.74 -13.98
CA TYR A 93 -3.75 0.78 -14.96
C TYR A 93 -4.47 0.84 -16.32
N ARG A 94 -5.72 1.33 -16.34
CA ARG A 94 -6.55 1.48 -17.55
C ARG A 94 -6.52 2.90 -18.14
N ARG A 95 -5.81 3.84 -17.51
CA ARG A 95 -5.66 5.20 -18.02
C ARG A 95 -4.61 5.23 -19.12
N LYS A 96 -4.83 6.14 -20.08
CA LYS A 96 -3.88 6.43 -21.16
C LYS A 96 -2.60 7.08 -20.64
N ALA A 97 -2.71 7.82 -19.52
CA ALA A 97 -1.57 8.48 -18.88
C ALA A 97 -0.54 7.47 -18.34
N PHE A 98 -0.97 6.26 -17.94
CA PHE A 98 -0.03 5.20 -17.61
C PHE A 98 0.55 4.63 -18.91
N ASP A 99 1.63 5.22 -19.39
CA ASP A 99 2.26 5.00 -20.69
C ASP A 99 3.75 4.65 -20.60
N GLU A 100 4.35 4.62 -19.40
CA GLU A 100 5.67 4.07 -19.14
C GLU A 100 5.75 3.15 -17.89
N PRO A 101 6.76 2.25 -17.79
CA PRO A 101 6.86 1.34 -16.66
C PRO A 101 6.98 2.03 -15.30
N PHE A 102 7.58 3.22 -15.23
CA PHE A 102 7.77 3.97 -13.99
C PHE A 102 6.45 4.45 -13.39
N ASP A 103 5.43 4.74 -14.20
CA ASP A 103 4.08 5.13 -13.75
C ASP A 103 3.45 4.08 -12.84
N GLY A 104 3.81 2.80 -13.05
CA GLY A 104 3.41 1.72 -12.15
C GLY A 104 3.84 2.01 -10.71
N ILE A 105 5.08 2.46 -10.51
CA ILE A 105 5.59 2.86 -9.19
C ILE A 105 4.87 4.12 -8.72
N VAL A 106 4.75 5.14 -9.56
CA VAL A 106 4.12 6.42 -9.20
C VAL A 106 2.69 6.22 -8.70
N TYR A 107 1.84 5.57 -9.48
CA TYR A 107 0.44 5.35 -9.13
C TYR A 107 0.25 4.45 -7.92
N VAL A 108 1.00 3.35 -7.85
CA VAL A 108 0.86 2.40 -6.75
C VAL A 108 1.36 3.00 -5.44
N VAL A 109 2.42 3.82 -5.45
CA VAL A 109 2.84 4.57 -4.27
C VAL A 109 1.74 5.52 -3.81
N MET A 110 1.03 6.23 -4.71
CA MET A 110 -0.10 7.07 -4.30
C MET A 110 -1.19 6.26 -3.58
N VAL A 111 -1.58 5.10 -4.13
CA VAL A 111 -2.53 4.19 -3.47
C VAL A 111 -1.99 3.67 -2.13
N GLY A 112 -0.72 3.26 -2.08
CA GLY A 112 -0.08 2.77 -0.87
C GLY A 112 -0.02 3.82 0.23
N MET A 113 0.32 5.07 -0.11
CA MET A 113 0.39 6.18 0.84
C MET A 113 -1.00 6.65 1.28
N GLY A 114 -2.01 6.59 0.41
CA GLY A 114 -3.40 6.81 0.81
C GLY A 114 -3.87 5.81 1.87
N PHE A 115 -3.60 4.53 1.63
CA PHE A 115 -3.89 3.46 2.58
C PHE A 115 -3.14 3.69 3.90
N ALA A 116 -1.81 3.83 3.82
CA ALA A 116 -0.94 3.98 4.98
C ALA A 116 -1.29 5.23 5.81
N THR A 117 -1.67 6.33 5.17
CA THR A 117 -2.07 7.56 5.88
C THR A 117 -3.33 7.33 6.71
N LEU A 118 -4.38 6.75 6.11
CA LEU A 118 -5.64 6.52 6.83
C LEU A 118 -5.47 5.49 7.94
N GLU A 119 -4.70 4.43 7.68
CA GLU A 119 -4.37 3.44 8.69
C GLU A 119 -3.59 4.09 9.85
N ASN A 120 -2.55 4.85 9.55
CA ASN A 120 -1.72 5.52 10.55
C ASN A 120 -2.53 6.52 11.40
N ILE A 121 -3.50 7.22 10.82
CA ILE A 121 -4.44 8.07 11.59
C ILE A 121 -5.17 7.22 12.63
N GLY A 122 -5.72 6.07 12.25
CA GLY A 122 -6.41 5.16 13.18
C GLY A 122 -5.52 4.72 14.34
N TYR A 123 -4.31 4.25 14.05
CA TYR A 123 -3.36 3.82 15.07
C TYR A 123 -2.92 4.95 16.00
N VAL A 124 -2.67 6.15 15.48
CA VAL A 124 -2.24 7.29 16.29
C VAL A 124 -3.37 7.80 17.18
N LEU A 125 -4.61 7.82 16.69
CA LEU A 125 -5.77 8.18 17.51
C LEU A 125 -6.02 7.16 18.63
N GLN A 126 -5.76 5.88 18.37
CA GLN A 126 -5.97 4.81 19.34
C GLN A 126 -4.84 4.69 20.38
N HIS A 127 -3.59 4.89 19.96
CA HIS A 127 -2.41 4.55 20.78
C HIS A 127 -1.49 5.75 21.09
N GLY A 128 -1.78 6.93 20.54
CA GLY A 128 -1.11 8.18 20.86
C GLY A 128 0.23 8.40 20.15
N MET A 129 1.00 9.36 20.68
CA MET A 129 2.16 9.95 20.02
C MET A 129 3.33 8.97 19.80
N GLY A 130 3.62 8.10 20.76
CA GLY A 130 4.72 7.13 20.67
C GLY A 130 4.55 6.18 19.47
N THR A 131 3.33 5.66 19.30
CA THR A 131 2.97 4.84 18.12
C THR A 131 3.10 5.63 16.83
N GLY A 132 2.70 6.90 16.81
CA GLY A 132 2.86 7.77 15.63
C GLY A 132 4.31 7.96 15.21
N ILE A 133 5.22 8.15 16.17
CA ILE A 133 6.66 8.27 15.88
C ILE A 133 7.21 6.98 15.30
N LEU A 134 6.91 5.83 15.91
CA LEU A 134 7.39 4.53 15.42
C LEU A 134 6.86 4.24 14.01
N ARG A 135 5.56 4.45 13.78
CA ARG A 135 4.93 4.17 12.48
C ARG A 135 5.42 5.10 11.38
N MET A 136 5.71 6.36 11.71
CA MET A 136 6.29 7.32 10.76
C MET A 136 7.63 6.84 10.17
N PHE A 137 8.46 6.14 10.94
CA PHE A 137 9.76 5.64 10.47
C PHE A 137 9.75 4.18 10.03
N LEU A 138 8.77 3.39 10.44
CA LEU A 138 8.72 1.95 10.17
C LEU A 138 7.58 1.59 9.22
N SER A 139 6.33 1.64 9.69
CA SER A 139 5.16 1.17 8.94
C SER A 139 4.88 1.98 7.67
N VAL A 140 4.93 3.32 7.72
CA VAL A 140 4.63 4.15 6.54
C VAL A 140 5.68 3.97 5.44
N PRO A 141 7.00 3.98 5.72
CA PRO A 141 8.02 3.62 4.74
C PRO A 141 7.89 2.18 4.23
N ALA A 142 7.51 1.20 5.08
CA ALA A 142 7.28 -0.18 4.64
C ALA A 142 6.14 -0.27 3.61
N HIS A 143 5.01 0.41 3.82
CA HIS A 143 3.96 0.47 2.79
C HIS A 143 4.45 1.09 1.48
N ALA A 144 5.38 2.04 1.52
CA ALA A 144 5.96 2.62 0.32
C ALA A 144 6.83 1.61 -0.43
N THR A 145 7.65 0.81 0.28
CA THR A 145 8.47 -0.22 -0.37
C THR A 145 7.62 -1.31 -0.99
N PHE A 146 6.55 -1.75 -0.32
CA PHE A 146 5.60 -2.71 -0.87
C PHE A 146 4.89 -2.18 -2.11
N ALA A 147 4.48 -0.90 -2.07
CA ALA A 147 3.90 -0.21 -3.21
C ALA A 147 4.87 -0.08 -4.39
N ILE A 148 6.15 0.20 -4.14
CA ILE A 148 7.20 0.23 -5.18
C ILE A 148 7.37 -1.16 -5.81
N LEU A 149 7.43 -2.23 -5.01
CA LEU A 149 7.53 -3.60 -5.51
C LEU A 149 6.32 -3.96 -6.39
N MET A 150 5.11 -3.65 -5.93
CA MET A 150 3.88 -3.86 -6.69
C MET A 150 3.88 -3.05 -7.99
N GLY A 151 4.23 -1.77 -7.90
CA GLY A 151 4.26 -0.83 -9.01
C GLY A 151 5.27 -1.19 -10.09
N TYR A 152 6.48 -1.59 -9.69
CA TYR A 152 7.51 -2.06 -10.61
C TYR A 152 7.01 -3.23 -11.48
N HIS A 153 6.45 -4.26 -10.84
CA HIS A 153 5.94 -5.42 -11.56
C HIS A 153 4.66 -5.10 -12.35
N LEU A 154 3.79 -4.21 -11.87
CA LEU A 154 2.63 -3.76 -12.66
C LEU A 154 3.05 -2.98 -13.91
N GLY A 155 4.04 -2.11 -13.80
CA GLY A 155 4.65 -1.41 -14.93
C GLY A 155 5.14 -2.41 -15.97
N LEU A 156 6.01 -3.34 -15.57
CA LEU A 156 6.49 -4.41 -16.45
C LEU A 156 5.36 -5.23 -17.06
N ALA A 157 4.33 -5.59 -16.29
CA ALA A 157 3.18 -6.35 -16.79
C ALA A 157 2.38 -5.60 -17.88
N LYS A 158 2.43 -4.27 -17.90
CA LYS A 158 1.73 -3.45 -18.90
C LYS A 158 2.49 -3.38 -20.22
N PHE A 159 3.82 -3.35 -20.17
CA PHE A 159 4.68 -3.14 -21.35
C PHE A 159 5.40 -4.40 -21.85
N ASP A 160 5.45 -5.48 -21.08
CA ASP A 160 5.94 -6.80 -21.51
C ASP A 160 4.77 -7.79 -21.61
N ALA A 161 4.20 -7.89 -22.82
CA ALA A 161 3.07 -8.78 -23.10
C ALA A 161 3.44 -10.28 -22.96
N ALA A 162 4.69 -10.66 -23.27
CA ALA A 162 5.14 -12.04 -23.23
C ALA A 162 5.19 -12.57 -21.79
N ASN A 163 5.64 -11.75 -20.84
CA ASN A 163 5.77 -12.12 -19.43
C ASN A 163 4.66 -11.55 -18.53
N ARG A 164 3.62 -10.98 -19.12
CA ARG A 164 2.54 -10.28 -18.40
C ARG A 164 1.99 -11.06 -17.20
N LYS A 165 1.66 -12.35 -17.38
CA LYS A 165 1.10 -13.19 -16.30
C LYS A 165 2.07 -13.33 -15.12
N LYS A 166 3.36 -13.53 -15.42
CA LYS A 166 4.42 -13.62 -14.41
C LYS A 166 4.49 -12.32 -13.62
N TYR A 167 4.54 -11.18 -14.28
CA TYR A 167 4.63 -9.89 -13.59
C TYR A 167 3.37 -9.54 -12.79
N LEU A 168 2.17 -9.88 -13.29
CA LEU A 168 0.94 -9.72 -12.50
C LEU A 168 0.94 -10.56 -11.23
N PHE A 169 1.49 -11.79 -11.28
CA PHE A 169 1.66 -12.61 -10.10
C PHE A 169 2.68 -11.99 -9.13
N LEU A 170 3.85 -11.60 -9.63
CA LEU A 170 4.92 -11.00 -8.82
C LEU A 170 4.52 -9.66 -8.19
N ALA A 171 3.64 -8.90 -8.85
CA ALA A 171 3.07 -7.66 -8.32
C ALA A 171 2.22 -7.85 -7.06
N VAL A 172 1.75 -9.07 -6.77
CA VAL A 172 1.03 -9.40 -5.54
C VAL A 172 1.92 -10.21 -4.60
N PHE A 173 2.63 -11.21 -5.14
CA PHE A 173 3.46 -12.12 -4.36
C PHE A 173 4.50 -11.38 -3.51
N TRP A 174 5.31 -10.51 -4.11
CA TRP A 174 6.38 -9.82 -3.38
C TRP A 174 5.85 -8.89 -2.28
N PRO A 175 4.93 -7.96 -2.56
CA PRO A 175 4.35 -7.11 -1.51
C PRO A 175 3.77 -7.92 -0.36
N VAL A 176 3.02 -9.00 -0.63
CA VAL A 176 2.42 -9.84 0.42
C VAL A 176 3.48 -10.52 1.28
N THR A 177 4.54 -11.07 0.66
CA THR A 177 5.63 -11.72 1.40
C THR A 177 6.38 -10.71 2.28
N PHE A 178 6.70 -9.53 1.77
CA PHE A 178 7.40 -8.51 2.57
C PHE A 178 6.49 -7.82 3.60
N HIS A 179 5.17 -7.83 3.41
CA HIS A 179 4.24 -7.29 4.38
C HIS A 179 4.16 -8.15 5.64
N GLY A 180 4.21 -9.48 5.49
CA GLY A 180 4.06 -10.40 6.63
C GLY A 180 5.28 -10.51 7.55
N THR A 181 6.45 -10.01 7.14
CA THR A 181 7.69 -9.97 7.95
C THR A 181 7.69 -8.88 9.00
#